data_AF-A0A9D4ML70-F1
#
_entry.id   AF-A0A9D4ML70-F1
#
_cell.length_a   1.000
_cell.length_b   1.000
_cell.length_c   1.000
_cell.angle_alpha   90.00
_cell.angle_beta   90.00
_cell.angle_gamma   90.00
#
_symmetry.space_group_name_H-M   'P 1'
#
loop_
_entity.id
_entity.type
_entity.pdbx_description
1 polymer ?
#
loop_
_entity_poly.entity_id
_entity_poly.type
_entity_poly.pdbx_seq_one_letter_code
_entity_poly.pdbx_strand_id
1 'polypeptide(L)'
;MIHADEIARKKGQQYMGECANDVSFVDFVDHLTDSILDGKCVNSHFSPSHEHCLPCALNVKYVGKFETLKEDTIFLTQNLSIHLDVKDFERDATKD
;
A
#
# COMPACT_ATOMS: atom_id res chain seq x y z
N MET A 1 0.18 -0.82 -13.77
CA MET A 1 -1.02 -1.50 -13.24
C MET A 1 -0.73 -2.99 -13.29
N ILE A 2 -1.07 -3.77 -12.26
CA ILE A 2 -0.93 -5.24 -12.37
C ILE A 2 -2.11 -5.73 -13.21
N HIS A 3 -1.79 -6.47 -14.25
CA HIS A 3 -2.72 -6.96 -15.27
C HIS A 3 -3.27 -8.31 -14.82
N ALA A 4 -4.48 -8.31 -14.27
CA ALA A 4 -5.10 -9.53 -13.75
C ALA A 4 -5.33 -10.60 -14.82
N ASP A 5 -5.47 -10.19 -16.08
CA ASP A 5 -5.46 -11.06 -17.25
C ASP A 5 -4.16 -11.86 -17.37
N GLU A 6 -3.01 -11.28 -16.99
CA GLU A 6 -1.73 -11.98 -16.98
C GLU A 6 -1.68 -13.05 -15.89
N ILE A 7 -2.24 -12.75 -14.72
CA ILE A 7 -2.32 -13.67 -13.59
C ILE A 7 -3.22 -14.86 -13.95
N ALA A 8 -4.44 -14.58 -14.42
CA ALA A 8 -5.40 -15.59 -14.85
C ALA A 8 -4.83 -16.49 -15.96
N ARG A 9 -4.14 -15.89 -16.95
CA ARG A 9 -3.50 -16.64 -18.05
C ARG A 9 -2.40 -17.59 -17.55
N LYS A 10 -1.55 -17.16 -16.60
CA LYS A 10 -0.51 -18.03 -16.03
C LYS A 10 -1.09 -19.26 -15.31
N LYS A 11 -2.27 -19.13 -14.71
CA LYS A 11 -2.94 -20.22 -13.97
C LYS A 11 -3.90 -21.04 -14.83
N GLY A 12 -4.04 -20.73 -16.13
CA GLY A 12 -5.00 -21.39 -17.02
C GLY A 12 -6.46 -21.10 -16.67
N GLN A 13 -6.71 -20.00 -15.95
CA GLN A 13 -8.06 -19.53 -15.60
C GLN A 13 -8.62 -18.63 -16.70
N GLN A 14 -9.93 -18.70 -16.91
CA GLN A 14 -10.62 -17.85 -17.87
C GLN A 14 -10.89 -16.47 -17.25
N TYR A 15 -10.18 -15.45 -17.74
CA TYR A 15 -10.35 -14.06 -17.31
C TYR A 15 -11.79 -13.57 -17.55
N MET A 16 -12.55 -13.31 -16.48
CA MET A 16 -13.95 -12.87 -16.55
C MET A 16 -14.07 -11.34 -16.42
N GLY A 17 -13.60 -10.63 -17.45
CA GLY A 17 -13.94 -9.21 -17.68
C GLY A 17 -13.11 -8.18 -16.92
N GLU A 18 -13.47 -6.90 -17.07
CA GLU A 18 -12.67 -5.72 -16.68
C GLU A 18 -12.28 -5.65 -15.19
N CYS A 19 -13.01 -6.36 -14.31
CA CYS A 19 -12.86 -6.23 -12.85
C CYS A 19 -12.00 -7.31 -12.19
N ALA A 20 -11.45 -8.29 -12.92
CA ALA A 20 -10.48 -9.25 -12.36
C ALA A 20 -10.94 -10.05 -11.13
N ASN A 21 -12.24 -10.26 -10.96
CA ASN A 21 -12.82 -10.86 -9.75
C ASN A 21 -12.50 -12.37 -9.57
N ASP A 22 -11.86 -12.98 -10.58
CA ASP A 22 -11.48 -14.38 -10.64
C ASP A 22 -10.05 -14.66 -10.13
N VAL A 23 -9.28 -13.62 -9.83
CA VAL A 23 -7.93 -13.71 -9.26
C VAL A 23 -8.02 -13.68 -7.73
N SER A 24 -7.53 -14.72 -7.06
CA SER A 24 -7.45 -14.71 -5.60
C SER A 24 -6.29 -13.84 -5.11
N PHE A 25 -6.36 -13.40 -3.84
CA PHE A 25 -5.25 -12.67 -3.23
C PHE A 25 -3.93 -13.47 -3.25
N VAL A 26 -3.99 -14.80 -3.10
CA VAL A 26 -2.81 -15.66 -3.16
C VAL A 26 -2.21 -15.64 -4.57
N ASP A 27 -3.03 -15.76 -5.61
CA ASP A 27 -2.56 -15.71 -7.00
C ASP A 27 -1.90 -14.37 -7.33
N PHE A 28 -2.45 -13.28 -6.78
CA PHE A 28 -1.87 -11.96 -6.88
C PHE A 28 -0.50 -11.86 -6.20
N VAL A 29 -0.39 -12.35 -4.95
CA VAL A 29 0.88 -12.31 -4.20
C VAL A 29 1.94 -13.15 -4.89
N ASP A 30 1.62 -14.39 -5.29
CA ASP A 30 2.56 -15.28 -5.99
C ASP A 30 3.08 -14.60 -7.27
N HIS A 31 2.18 -14.04 -8.08
CA HIS A 31 2.55 -13.34 -9.30
C HIS A 31 3.43 -12.12 -9.03
N LEU A 32 3.10 -11.33 -8.01
CA LEU A 32 3.87 -10.15 -7.63
C LEU A 32 5.28 -10.53 -7.19
N THR A 33 5.40 -11.53 -6.31
CA THR A 33 6.71 -11.99 -5.81
C THR A 33 7.56 -12.57 -6.92
N ASP A 34 6.99 -13.40 -7.80
CA ASP A 34 7.69 -13.96 -8.96
C ASP A 34 8.18 -12.85 -9.88
N SER A 35 7.34 -11.83 -10.13
CA SER A 35 7.71 -10.71 -10.98
C SER A 35 8.85 -9.87 -10.40
N ILE A 36 8.85 -9.65 -9.09
CA ILE A 36 9.95 -8.96 -8.39
C ILE A 36 11.24 -9.80 -8.45
N LEU A 37 11.16 -11.11 -8.18
CA LEU A 37 12.31 -12.02 -8.21
C LEU A 37 12.90 -12.17 -9.63
N ASP A 38 12.05 -12.14 -10.66
CA ASP A 38 12.45 -12.11 -12.07
C ASP A 38 13.10 -10.77 -12.49
N GLY A 39 13.13 -9.77 -11.59
CA GLY A 39 13.66 -8.43 -11.88
C GLY A 39 12.77 -7.60 -12.80
N LYS A 40 11.47 -7.92 -12.89
CA LYS A 40 10.52 -7.14 -13.71
C LYS A 40 10.10 -5.88 -12.97
N CYS A 41 9.91 -4.79 -13.73
CA CYS A 41 9.30 -3.58 -13.19
C CYS A 41 7.85 -3.86 -12.79
N VAL A 42 7.54 -3.69 -11.51
CA VAL A 42 6.17 -3.76 -10.98
C VAL A 42 5.60 -2.36 -10.81
N ASN A 43 4.29 -2.26 -10.62
CA ASN A 43 3.66 -0.99 -10.29
C ASN A 43 4.30 -0.41 -9.01
N SER A 44 4.54 0.91 -8.97
CA SER A 44 5.12 1.59 -7.81
C SER A 44 4.35 1.37 -6.51
N HIS A 45 3.05 1.09 -6.59
CA HIS A 45 2.23 0.74 -5.41
C HIS A 45 2.60 -0.62 -4.81
N PHE A 46 3.25 -1.49 -5.58
CA PHE A 46 3.59 -2.87 -5.19
C PHE A 46 5.09 -3.16 -5.18
N SER A 47 5.92 -2.20 -5.63
CA SER A 47 7.37 -2.29 -5.49
C SER A 47 7.80 -2.18 -4.02
N PRO A 48 8.91 -2.81 -3.63
CA PRO A 48 9.44 -2.72 -2.28
C PRO A 48 9.63 -1.27 -1.81
N SER A 49 9.27 -0.98 -0.56
CA SER A 49 9.33 0.39 -0.01
C SER A 49 10.74 0.98 -0.01
N HIS A 50 11.78 0.13 0.06
CA HIS A 50 13.17 0.58 0.04
C HIS A 50 13.63 1.14 -1.31
N GLU A 51 12.87 0.90 -2.39
CA GLU A 51 13.12 1.49 -3.71
C GLU A 51 12.65 2.96 -3.79
N HIS A 52 11.64 3.33 -2.99
CA HIS A 52 11.04 4.67 -3.01
C HIS A 52 11.52 5.55 -1.86
N CYS A 53 11.57 4.96 -0.67
CA CYS A 53 12.01 5.61 0.55
C CYS A 53 13.29 4.91 1.00
N LEU A 54 14.33 5.68 1.33
CA LEU A 54 15.56 5.14 1.90
C LEU A 54 15.51 5.32 3.44
N PRO A 55 14.71 4.53 4.18
CA PRO A 55 14.49 4.74 5.61
C PRO A 55 15.79 4.68 6.41
N CYS A 56 16.78 3.91 5.94
CA CYS A 56 18.09 3.82 6.56
C CYS A 56 19.00 5.03 6.30
N ALA A 57 18.74 5.80 5.23
CA ALA A 57 19.51 7.00 4.91
C ALA A 57 18.91 8.26 5.57
N LEU A 58 17.65 8.20 6.01
CA LEU A 58 16.95 9.30 6.65
C LEU A 58 17.09 9.22 8.16
N ASN A 59 17.47 10.32 8.81
CA ASN A 59 17.45 10.42 10.26
C ASN A 59 16.03 10.78 10.73
N VAL A 60 15.11 9.82 10.63
CA VAL A 60 13.71 10.01 11.01
C VAL A 60 13.56 10.04 12.53
N LYS A 61 12.92 11.10 13.04
CA LYS A 61 12.66 11.25 14.48
C LYS A 61 11.38 10.54 14.93
N TYR A 62 10.43 10.36 14.01
CA TYR A 62 9.12 9.77 14.26
C TYR A 62 8.73 8.84 13.11
N VAL A 63 8.11 7.71 13.43
CA VAL A 63 7.55 6.76 12.47
C VAL A 63 6.12 6.46 12.94
N GLY A 64 5.13 6.79 12.10
CA GLY A 64 3.71 6.53 12.38
C GLY A 64 3.21 5.28 11.67
N LYS A 65 2.08 4.75 12.13
CA LYS A 65 1.37 3.62 11.52
C LYS A 65 -0.05 4.02 11.17
N PHE A 66 -0.60 3.41 10.12
CA PHE A 66 -1.96 3.75 9.69
C PHE A 66 -3.01 3.31 10.72
N GLU A 67 -2.78 2.17 11.36
CA GLU A 67 -3.64 1.60 12.40
C GLU A 67 -3.71 2.45 13.66
N THR A 68 -2.69 3.27 13.91
CA THR A 68 -2.59 4.18 15.06
C THR A 68 -2.51 5.64 14.63
N LEU A 69 -3.02 5.96 13.42
CA LEU A 69 -2.84 7.29 12.82
C LEU A 69 -3.38 8.40 13.71
N LYS A 70 -4.49 8.16 14.40
CA LYS A 70 -5.11 9.14 15.30
C LYS A 70 -4.24 9.40 16.53
N GLU A 71 -3.80 8.35 17.18
CA GLU A 71 -2.95 8.39 18.36
C GLU A 71 -1.59 9.03 18.03
N ASP A 72 -0.99 8.63 16.90
CA ASP A 72 0.28 9.17 16.42
C ASP A 72 0.16 10.66 16.09
N THR A 73 -0.95 11.08 15.47
CA THR A 73 -1.20 12.50 15.19
C THR A 73 -1.33 13.31 16.48
N ILE A 74 -2.09 12.82 17.46
CA ILE A 74 -2.23 13.48 18.78
C ILE A 74 -0.86 13.58 19.45
N PHE A 75 -0.07 12.50 19.46
CA PHE A 75 1.28 12.51 20.02
C PHE A 75 2.17 13.57 19.35
N LEU A 76 2.14 13.67 18.02
CA LEU A 76 2.94 14.64 17.28
C LEU A 76 2.52 16.08 17.57
N THR A 77 1.21 16.37 17.61
CA THR A 77 0.70 17.73 17.91
C THR A 77 1.17 18.22 19.28
N GLN A 78 1.11 17.36 20.30
CA GLN A 78 1.59 17.66 21.64
C GLN A 78 3.11 17.88 21.68
N ASN A 79 3.89 17.01 21.04
CA ASN A 79 5.36 17.08 21.10
C ASN A 79 5.97 18.19 20.22
N LEU A 80 5.30 18.55 19.13
CA LEU A 80 5.76 19.60 18.22
C LEU A 80 5.15 20.98 18.56
N SER A 81 4.33 21.07 19.61
CA SER A 81 3.59 22.29 19.99
C SER A 81 2.75 22.84 18.83
N ILE A 82 2.21 21.96 17.99
CA ILE A 82 1.33 22.30 16.87
C ILE A 82 -0.11 22.11 17.36
N HIS A 83 -0.95 23.12 17.20
CA HIS A 83 -2.38 22.98 17.44
C HIS A 83 -3.09 22.56 16.15
N LEU A 84 -3.45 21.27 16.07
CA LEU A 84 -4.37 20.73 15.08
C LEU A 84 -5.63 20.26 15.80
N ASP A 85 -6.79 20.63 15.24
CA ASP A 85 -8.07 20.05 15.67
C ASP A 85 -8.20 18.67 15.01
N VAL A 86 -7.69 17.65 15.71
CA VAL A 86 -7.73 16.25 15.25
C VAL A 86 -9.17 15.74 15.37
N LYS A 87 -9.96 15.97 14.32
CA LYS A 87 -11.30 15.40 14.16
C LYS A 87 -11.21 13.92 13.81
N ASP A 88 -12.33 13.20 13.94
CA ASP A 88 -12.41 11.79 13.52
C ASP A 88 -12.11 11.66 12.03
N PHE A 89 -10.92 11.11 11.73
CA PHE A 89 -10.50 10.74 10.38
C PHE A 89 -11.55 9.84 9.70
N GLU A 90 -12.23 8.99 10.47
CA GLU A 90 -13.31 8.11 9.98
C GLU A 90 -14.49 8.90 9.43
N ARG A 91 -14.91 9.98 10.10
CA ARG A 91 -16.04 10.80 9.64
C ARG A 91 -15.69 11.55 8.35
N ASP A 92 -14.45 12.00 8.21
CA ASP A 92 -14.02 12.74 7.03
C ASP A 92 -13.75 11.82 5.83
N ALA A 93 -13.43 10.55 6.06
CA ALA A 93 -13.31 9.52 4.99
C ALA A 93 -14.66 9.08 4.38
N THR A 94 -15.79 9.45 4.98
CA THR A 94 -17.14 9.09 4.49
C THR A 94 -17.84 10.21 3.70
N LYS A 95 -17.13 11.33 3.45
CA LYS A 95 -17.70 12.52 2.79
C LYS A 95 -17.56 12.55 1.27
N ASP A 96 -17.06 11.47 0.67
CA ASP A 96 -16.90 11.33 -0.78
C ASP A 96 -18.04 10.54 -1.42
#